data_AF-A0A835R8L3-F1
#
_entry.id   AF-A0A835R8L3-F1
#
_cell.length_a   1.000
_cell.length_b   1.000
_cell.length_c   1.000
_cell.angle_alpha   90.00
_cell.angle_beta   90.00
_cell.angle_gamma   90.00
#
_symmetry.space_group_name_H-M   'P 1'
#
loop_
_entity.id
_entity.type
_entity.pdbx_description
1 polymer ?
#
loop_
_entity_poly.entity_id
_entity_poly.type
_entity_poly.pdbx_seq_one_letter_code
_entity_poly.pdbx_strand_id
1 'polypeptide(L)'
;MGQAPVLFRGIGHSVNPANTLHTYKPKDQTFKSSLLTGSAISLVSVVQARNNARVLICGSLDLFSNRFLRYGVLKSGSSNKHDKSGNEQFVTEISKWVFHERGHLKVFSVEIYEWSGSSWRPYVADDVQVQFYMMSPYVLKNLPTDEKVEYQRLGYTSLSLSKQIPVRPFSHNEYERFIPAAFPYYGASFSTMVGFFIFTVVYLYNK
;
A
#
# COMPACT_ATOMS: atom_id res chain seq x y z
N MET A 1 -14.89 -23.95 13.22
CA MET A 1 -14.58 -25.13 12.39
C MET A 1 -13.06 -25.23 12.30
N GLY A 2 -12.45 -26.26 12.91
CA GLY A 2 -11.00 -26.44 12.84
C GLY A 2 -10.57 -26.78 11.41
N GLN A 3 -9.60 -26.04 10.85
CA GLN A 3 -9.08 -26.31 9.52
C GLN A 3 -8.42 -27.70 9.49
N ALA A 4 -8.82 -28.53 8.53
CA ALA A 4 -8.20 -29.84 8.31
C ALA A 4 -6.75 -29.67 7.84
N PRO A 5 -5.81 -30.57 8.22
CA PRO A 5 -4.41 -30.43 7.86
C PRO A 5 -4.19 -30.65 6.35
N VAL A 6 -3.16 -29.99 5.83
CA VAL A 6 -2.75 -30.06 4.42
C VAL A 6 -1.70 -31.16 4.24
N LEU A 7 -1.88 -31.98 3.22
CA LEU A 7 -0.92 -33.00 2.79
C LEU A 7 0.06 -32.40 1.79
N PHE A 8 1.34 -32.68 1.99
CA PHE A 8 2.41 -32.26 1.10
C PHE A 8 3.39 -33.41 0.89
N ARG A 9 3.81 -33.63 -0.35
CA ARG A 9 4.85 -34.61 -0.69
C ARG A 9 5.70 -34.05 -1.83
N GLY A 10 6.90 -33.59 -1.50
CA GLY A 10 7.74 -32.92 -2.47
C GLY A 10 9.03 -32.38 -1.89
N ILE A 11 9.65 -31.50 -2.65
CA ILE A 11 10.92 -30.86 -2.30
C ILE A 11 10.62 -29.60 -1.49
N GLY A 12 11.43 -29.33 -0.47
CA GLY A 12 11.44 -28.03 0.20
C GLY A 12 12.40 -27.07 -0.49
N HIS A 13 12.05 -25.79 -0.56
CA HIS A 13 12.93 -24.74 -1.04
C HIS A 13 13.17 -23.70 0.05
N SER A 14 14.22 -22.90 -0.11
CA SER A 14 14.53 -21.79 0.78
C SER A 14 14.29 -20.47 0.06
N VAL A 15 13.72 -19.52 0.78
CA VAL A 15 13.54 -18.16 0.29
C VAL A 15 14.45 -17.27 1.12
N ASN A 16 15.29 -16.49 0.45
CA ASN A 16 16.12 -15.51 1.13
C ASN A 16 15.23 -14.36 1.63
N PRO A 17 15.23 -14.03 2.94
CA PRO A 17 14.47 -12.90 3.47
C PRO A 17 14.87 -11.55 2.85
N ALA A 18 16.06 -11.44 2.24
CA ALA A 18 16.49 -10.25 1.52
C ALA A 18 15.97 -10.16 0.06
N ASN A 19 15.08 -11.06 -0.39
CA ASN A 19 14.50 -11.09 -1.74
C ASN A 19 15.54 -11.14 -2.90
N THR A 20 16.78 -11.56 -2.63
CA THR A 20 17.80 -11.80 -3.66
C THR A 20 17.75 -13.23 -4.17
N LEU A 21 17.59 -13.37 -5.49
CA LEU A 21 17.41 -14.65 -6.18
C LEU A 21 18.77 -15.20 -6.60
N HIS A 22 19.27 -16.21 -5.86
CA HIS A 22 20.51 -16.91 -6.20
C HIS A 22 20.20 -18.33 -6.67
N THR A 23 20.63 -18.67 -7.88
CA THR A 23 20.52 -20.05 -8.40
C THR A 23 21.81 -20.79 -8.10
N TYR A 24 21.78 -21.75 -7.17
CA TYR A 24 22.93 -22.58 -6.84
C TYR A 24 22.97 -23.81 -7.75
N LYS A 25 24.05 -23.97 -8.53
CA LYS A 25 24.34 -25.22 -9.25
C LYS A 25 25.23 -26.10 -8.36
N PRO A 26 24.80 -27.31 -7.98
CA PRO A 26 25.68 -28.22 -7.26
C PRO A 26 26.70 -28.78 -8.26
N LYS A 27 27.94 -28.30 -8.18
CA LYS A 27 29.09 -29.05 -8.67
C LYS A 27 29.82 -29.61 -7.45
N ASP A 28 29.85 -30.93 -7.43
CA ASP A 28 30.64 -31.82 -6.59
C ASP A 28 30.19 -32.01 -5.13
N GLN A 29 29.89 -33.29 -4.84
CA GLN A 29 29.42 -33.82 -3.59
C GLN A 29 30.48 -33.67 -2.49
N THR A 30 30.21 -32.80 -1.53
CA THR A 30 30.49 -33.07 -0.13
C THR A 30 29.22 -32.76 0.64
N PHE A 31 28.67 -33.76 1.34
CA PHE A 31 27.54 -33.58 2.25
C PHE A 31 27.96 -32.64 3.40
N LYS A 32 28.02 -31.33 3.14
CA LYS A 32 27.97 -30.32 4.19
C LYS A 32 26.57 -30.39 4.78
N SER A 33 26.52 -30.66 6.08
CA SER A 33 25.33 -30.78 6.92
C SER A 33 24.14 -30.00 6.35
N SER A 34 23.08 -30.73 6.00
CA SER A 34 21.82 -30.27 5.42
C SER A 34 21.54 -28.79 5.70
N LEU A 35 21.82 -27.95 4.69
CA LEU A 35 21.85 -26.49 4.74
C LEU A 35 20.51 -25.84 5.17
N LEU A 36 19.44 -26.63 5.26
CA LEU A 36 18.11 -26.19 5.64
C LEU A 36 17.52 -27.23 6.60
N THR A 37 17.56 -26.94 7.90
CA THR A 37 16.90 -27.75 8.94
C THR A 37 16.05 -26.81 9.79
N GLY A 38 14.82 -27.22 10.11
CA GLY A 38 13.89 -26.44 10.92
C GLY A 38 12.93 -25.56 10.11
N SER A 39 12.40 -24.52 10.74
CA SER A 39 11.33 -23.65 10.20
C SER A 39 11.73 -22.80 9.00
N ALA A 40 13.00 -22.82 8.59
CA ALA A 40 13.50 -22.08 7.43
C ALA A 40 13.16 -22.74 6.07
N ILE A 41 12.68 -23.99 6.08
CA ILE A 41 12.24 -24.67 4.85
C ILE A 41 10.85 -24.19 4.46
N SER A 42 10.72 -23.62 3.27
CA SER A 42 9.43 -23.31 2.65
C SER A 42 8.99 -24.45 1.74
N LEU A 43 7.72 -24.85 1.85
CA LEU A 43 7.13 -25.91 0.99
C LEU A 43 6.38 -25.31 -0.20
N VAL A 44 5.73 -24.18 0.05
CA VAL A 44 5.00 -23.37 -0.92
C VAL A 44 5.41 -21.93 -0.66
N SER A 45 5.90 -21.25 -1.68
CA SER A 45 6.22 -19.83 -1.60
C SER A 45 5.53 -19.07 -2.70
N VAL A 46 5.24 -17.82 -2.39
CA VAL A 46 4.49 -16.93 -3.23
C VAL A 46 5.31 -15.67 -3.39
N VAL A 47 5.49 -15.22 -4.64
CA VAL A 47 6.23 -14.00 -4.97
C VAL A 47 5.29 -13.06 -5.70
N GLN A 48 5.25 -11.81 -5.23
CA GLN A 48 4.63 -10.71 -5.95
C GLN A 48 5.74 -9.82 -6.50
N ALA A 49 5.81 -9.72 -7.82
CA ALA A 49 6.79 -8.89 -8.51
C ALA A 49 6.41 -7.40 -8.45
N ARG A 50 7.36 -6.51 -8.78
CA ARG A 50 7.15 -5.06 -8.78
C ARG A 50 6.05 -4.59 -9.74
N ASN A 51 5.82 -5.35 -10.81
CA ASN A 51 4.73 -5.12 -11.77
C ASN A 51 3.41 -5.80 -11.34
N ASN A 52 3.28 -6.22 -10.07
CA ASN A 52 2.13 -6.94 -9.54
C ASN A 52 1.84 -8.30 -10.20
N ALA A 53 2.81 -8.87 -10.92
CA ALA A 53 2.74 -10.26 -11.34
C ALA A 53 2.85 -11.18 -10.12
N ARG A 54 2.01 -12.21 -10.08
CA ARG A 54 1.89 -13.16 -8.97
C ARG A 54 2.43 -14.51 -9.41
N VAL A 55 3.40 -15.03 -8.67
CA VAL A 55 4.07 -16.30 -8.98
C VAL A 55 3.97 -17.20 -7.76
N LEU A 56 3.47 -18.42 -7.97
CA LEU A 56 3.48 -19.48 -6.98
C LEU A 56 4.61 -20.46 -7.31
N ILE A 57 5.40 -20.79 -6.30
CA ILE A 57 6.44 -21.81 -6.37
C ILE A 57 6.08 -22.91 -5.36
N CYS A 58 5.82 -24.11 -5.86
CA CYS A 58 5.46 -25.26 -5.07
C CYS A 58 6.44 -26.41 -5.34
N GLY A 59 6.96 -27.03 -4.28
CA GLY A 59 7.85 -28.17 -4.43
C GLY A 59 7.15 -29.52 -4.56
N SER A 60 5.82 -29.56 -4.60
CA SER A 60 5.00 -30.78 -4.65
C SER A 60 3.93 -30.69 -5.73
N LEU A 61 3.97 -31.60 -6.69
CA LEU A 61 2.87 -31.79 -7.65
C LEU A 61 1.67 -32.49 -7.00
N ASP A 62 1.94 -33.42 -6.08
CA ASP A 62 0.92 -34.19 -5.37
C ASP A 62 -0.04 -33.31 -4.56
N LEU A 63 0.42 -32.13 -4.12
CA LEU A 63 -0.39 -31.10 -3.45
C LEU A 63 -1.66 -30.75 -4.25
N PHE A 64 -1.56 -30.73 -5.58
CA PHE A 64 -2.65 -30.40 -6.52
C PHE A 64 -3.37 -31.65 -7.05
N SER A 65 -2.99 -32.84 -6.61
CA SER A 65 -3.58 -34.09 -7.10
C SER A 65 -4.98 -34.30 -6.53
N ASN A 66 -5.89 -34.82 -7.38
CA ASN A 66 -7.23 -35.25 -6.96
C ASN A 66 -7.20 -36.21 -5.76
N ARG A 67 -6.13 -37.02 -5.65
CA ARG A 67 -5.92 -37.89 -4.51
C ARG A 67 -5.83 -37.07 -3.23
N PHE A 68 -4.88 -36.14 -3.12
CA PHE A 68 -4.68 -35.37 -1.90
C PHE A 68 -5.87 -34.45 -1.59
N LEU A 69 -6.56 -33.92 -2.61
CA LEU A 69 -7.75 -33.09 -2.44
C LEU A 69 -8.93 -33.83 -1.76
N ARG A 70 -9.07 -35.13 -2.01
CA ARG A 70 -10.18 -35.95 -1.52
C ARG A 70 -9.78 -36.93 -0.40
N TYR A 71 -8.50 -37.00 -0.05
CA TYR A 71 -8.00 -37.98 0.91
C TYR A 71 -8.36 -37.57 2.34
N GLY A 72 -8.82 -38.55 3.14
CA GLY A 72 -8.98 -38.39 4.58
C GLY A 72 -7.64 -38.44 5.29
N VAL A 73 -7.44 -37.58 6.29
CA VAL A 73 -6.16 -37.42 6.97
C VAL A 73 -6.23 -37.82 8.42
N LEU A 74 -5.25 -38.61 8.83
CA LEU A 74 -5.03 -39.09 10.18
C LEU A 74 -3.58 -38.78 10.52
N LYS A 75 -3.36 -37.92 11.51
CA LYS A 75 -2.00 -37.66 11.99
C LYS A 75 -1.54 -38.88 12.79
N SER A 76 -0.37 -39.42 12.45
CA SER A 76 0.21 -40.53 13.20
C SER A 76 0.36 -40.15 14.68
N GLY A 77 -0.19 -40.97 15.58
CA GLY A 77 -0.24 -40.68 17.02
C GLY A 77 -1.39 -39.76 17.48
N SER A 78 -2.31 -39.37 16.59
CA SER A 78 -3.53 -38.63 16.94
C SER A 78 -4.78 -39.43 16.57
N SER A 79 -5.81 -39.37 17.44
CA SER A 79 -7.12 -39.97 17.16
C SER A 79 -8.01 -39.09 16.27
N ASN A 80 -7.60 -37.84 16.01
CA ASN A 80 -8.38 -36.90 15.20
C ASN A 80 -8.32 -37.29 13.72
N LYS A 81 -9.40 -37.94 13.27
CA LYS A 81 -9.64 -38.24 11.86
C LYS A 81 -10.35 -37.08 11.19
N HIS A 82 -9.83 -36.64 10.06
CA HIS A 82 -10.56 -35.78 9.14
C HIS A 82 -10.94 -36.59 7.90
N ASP A 83 -12.21 -36.52 7.49
CA ASP A 83 -12.69 -37.23 6.31
C ASP A 83 -12.11 -36.68 5.01
N LYS A 84 -11.66 -35.41 5.04
CA LYS A 84 -11.07 -34.71 3.90
C LYS A 84 -9.91 -33.83 4.36
N SER A 85 -8.86 -33.75 3.54
CA SER A 85 -7.73 -32.86 3.77
C SER A 85 -8.10 -31.38 3.55
N GLY A 86 -7.29 -30.48 4.08
CA GLY A 86 -7.40 -29.04 3.82
C GLY A 86 -6.92 -28.61 2.42
N ASN A 87 -6.40 -29.53 1.59
CA ASN A 87 -5.76 -29.20 0.32
C ASN A 87 -6.70 -28.47 -0.65
N GLU A 88 -7.97 -28.85 -0.70
CA GLU A 88 -8.91 -28.26 -1.66
C GLU A 88 -9.17 -26.78 -1.36
N GLN A 89 -9.39 -26.45 -0.10
CA GLN A 89 -9.56 -25.05 0.32
C GLN A 89 -8.26 -24.26 0.10
N PHE A 90 -7.12 -24.83 0.47
CA PHE A 90 -5.81 -24.20 0.30
C PHE A 90 -5.47 -23.90 -1.17
N VAL A 91 -5.59 -24.89 -2.05
CA VAL A 91 -5.31 -24.76 -3.49
C VAL A 91 -6.25 -23.77 -4.15
N THR A 92 -7.55 -23.81 -3.79
CA THR A 92 -8.55 -22.90 -4.36
C THR A 92 -8.29 -21.45 -3.98
N GLU A 93 -7.91 -21.18 -2.72
CA GLU A 93 -7.64 -19.80 -2.29
C GLU A 93 -6.33 -19.26 -2.85
N ILE A 94 -5.31 -20.11 -2.97
CA ILE A 94 -4.05 -19.73 -3.63
C ILE A 94 -4.26 -19.50 -5.12
N SER A 95 -5.04 -20.34 -5.82
CA SER A 95 -5.28 -20.15 -7.25
C SER A 95 -6.02 -18.83 -7.52
N LYS A 96 -7.06 -18.51 -6.73
CA LYS A 96 -7.74 -17.20 -6.81
C LYS A 96 -6.78 -16.04 -6.60
N TRP A 97 -5.84 -16.16 -5.66
CA TRP A 97 -4.83 -15.14 -5.46
C TRP A 97 -3.88 -15.05 -6.67
N VAL A 98 -3.35 -16.16 -7.18
CA VAL A 98 -2.42 -16.16 -8.33
C VAL A 98 -3.06 -15.59 -9.60
N PHE A 99 -4.32 -15.93 -9.89
CA PHE A 99 -5.04 -15.51 -11.09
C PHE A 99 -5.72 -14.13 -10.96
N HIS A 100 -5.34 -13.33 -9.96
CA HIS A 100 -5.90 -12.00 -9.71
C HIS A 100 -7.42 -11.98 -9.45
N GLU A 101 -8.01 -13.10 -9.02
CA GLU A 101 -9.42 -13.22 -8.63
C GLU A 101 -9.68 -12.92 -7.15
N ARG A 102 -8.63 -12.68 -6.35
CA ARG A 102 -8.73 -12.24 -4.95
C ARG A 102 -7.60 -11.29 -4.60
N GLY A 103 -7.87 -10.25 -3.82
CA GLY A 103 -6.86 -9.27 -3.37
C GLY A 103 -6.32 -8.36 -4.49
N HIS A 104 -7.07 -8.17 -5.58
CA HIS A 104 -6.73 -7.26 -6.68
C HIS A 104 -7.41 -5.89 -6.46
N LEU A 105 -6.62 -4.82 -6.45
CA LEU A 105 -7.08 -3.45 -6.22
C LEU A 105 -6.84 -2.60 -7.48
N LYS A 106 -7.78 -1.72 -7.84
CA LYS A 106 -7.71 -0.82 -9.00
C LYS A 106 -8.11 0.60 -8.58
N VAL A 107 -7.38 1.62 -9.05
CA VAL A 107 -7.57 3.04 -8.69
C VAL A 107 -7.89 3.85 -9.96
N PHE A 108 -8.93 4.68 -9.94
CA PHE A 108 -9.37 5.52 -11.09
C PHE A 108 -9.56 7.00 -10.73
N SER A 109 -10.06 7.24 -9.54
CA SER A 109 -9.97 8.40 -8.64
C SER A 109 -9.78 7.76 -7.24
N VAL A 110 -9.48 8.43 -6.12
CA VAL A 110 -9.25 7.70 -4.85
C VAL A 110 -10.57 7.16 -4.27
N GLU A 111 -11.10 6.13 -4.90
CA GLU A 111 -12.14 5.24 -4.45
C GLU A 111 -11.52 3.84 -4.57
N ILE A 112 -11.21 3.24 -3.42
CA ILE A 112 -10.59 1.90 -3.40
C ILE A 112 -11.71 0.89 -3.52
N TYR A 113 -11.63 -0.01 -4.49
CA TYR A 113 -12.57 -1.13 -4.65
C TYR A 113 -11.86 -2.47 -4.44
N GLU A 114 -12.49 -3.37 -3.69
CA GLU A 114 -12.06 -4.76 -3.51
C GLU A 114 -12.92 -5.70 -4.37
N TRP A 115 -12.27 -6.66 -5.02
CA TRP A 115 -12.94 -7.71 -5.77
C TRP A 115 -13.36 -8.87 -4.85
N SER A 116 -14.67 -9.10 -4.73
CA SER A 116 -15.27 -10.11 -3.84
C SER A 116 -15.38 -11.51 -4.48
N GLY A 117 -14.83 -11.74 -5.67
CA GLY A 117 -14.98 -12.99 -6.43
C GLY A 117 -16.19 -13.02 -7.38
N SER A 118 -17.10 -12.04 -7.29
CA SER A 118 -18.27 -11.92 -8.18
C SER A 118 -18.61 -10.47 -8.57
N SER A 119 -18.23 -9.50 -7.74
CA SER A 119 -18.53 -8.08 -7.94
C SER A 119 -17.46 -7.20 -7.28
N TRP A 120 -17.27 -6.02 -7.84
CA TRP A 120 -16.46 -4.95 -7.24
C TRP A 120 -17.25 -4.27 -6.12
N ARG A 121 -16.64 -4.12 -4.94
CA ARG A 121 -17.25 -3.47 -3.76
C ARG A 121 -16.33 -2.39 -3.21
N PRO A 122 -16.84 -1.29 -2.63
CA PRO A 122 -15.99 -0.26 -2.03
C PRO A 122 -15.23 -0.84 -0.83
N TYR A 123 -13.94 -0.57 -0.78
CA TYR A 123 -13.02 -1.06 0.24
C TYR A 123 -13.04 -0.11 1.44
N VAL A 124 -13.39 -0.66 2.61
CA VAL A 124 -13.45 0.08 3.89
C VAL A 124 -12.28 -0.39 4.75
N ALA A 125 -11.33 0.51 5.01
CA ALA A 125 -10.19 0.24 5.89
C ALA A 125 -9.82 1.49 6.70
N ASP A 126 -9.50 1.29 7.98
CA ASP A 126 -9.19 2.37 8.92
C ASP A 126 -7.72 2.85 8.84
N ASP A 127 -6.87 2.11 8.12
CA ASP A 127 -5.40 2.24 8.11
C ASP A 127 -4.83 2.79 6.80
N VAL A 128 -5.65 3.41 5.96
CA VAL A 128 -5.19 4.03 4.71
C VAL A 128 -4.43 5.32 5.03
N GLN A 129 -3.12 5.31 4.74
CA GLN A 129 -2.25 6.46 4.95
C GLN A 129 -2.02 7.23 3.67
N VAL A 130 -1.99 8.55 3.83
CA VAL A 130 -1.67 9.48 2.75
C VAL A 130 -0.43 10.27 3.09
N GLN A 131 0.49 10.38 2.12
CA GLN A 131 1.77 11.02 2.34
C GLN A 131 2.00 12.20 1.38
N PHE A 132 2.09 13.40 1.92
CA PHE A 132 2.57 14.57 1.17
C PHE A 132 4.09 14.61 1.18
N TYR A 133 4.71 14.68 0.00
CA TYR A 133 6.18 14.77 -0.12
C TYR A 133 6.61 16.15 -0.63
N MET A 134 7.41 16.82 0.18
CA MET A 134 8.55 17.62 -0.29
C MET A 134 9.81 16.89 0.26
N MET A 135 11.04 17.43 0.19
CA MET A 135 12.29 16.67 0.43
C MET A 135 12.41 15.83 1.75
N SER A 136 11.54 16.03 2.75
CA SER A 136 11.31 15.12 3.89
C SER A 136 9.82 15.14 4.32
N PRO A 137 9.26 14.03 4.83
CA PRO A 137 7.84 13.96 5.19
C PRO A 137 7.54 14.82 6.42
N TYR A 138 6.71 15.87 6.26
CA TYR A 138 6.45 16.84 7.33
C TYR A 138 5.15 16.60 8.10
N VAL A 139 4.22 15.77 7.62
CA VAL A 139 2.94 15.46 8.29
C VAL A 139 2.47 14.04 7.96
N LEU A 140 2.14 13.24 9.00
CA LEU A 140 1.40 11.99 8.89
C LEU A 140 -0.04 12.23 9.35
N LYS A 141 -1.03 11.96 8.50
CA LYS A 141 -2.46 12.02 8.85
C LYS A 141 -3.20 10.82 8.26
N ASN A 142 -4.12 10.26 9.05
CA ASN A 142 -5.11 9.31 8.54
C ASN A 142 -6.15 10.12 7.77
N LEU A 143 -6.32 9.83 6.48
CA LEU A 143 -7.16 10.65 5.61
C LEU A 143 -8.54 9.99 5.42
N PRO A 144 -9.63 10.74 5.60
CA PRO A 144 -10.85 10.50 4.83
C PRO A 144 -10.60 11.01 3.41
N THR A 145 -10.18 10.10 2.53
CA THR A 145 -10.17 10.22 1.06
C THR A 145 -9.32 11.36 0.44
N ASP A 146 -8.63 11.02 -0.65
CA ASP A 146 -7.88 11.92 -1.55
C ASP A 146 -6.64 12.62 -0.96
N GLU A 147 -5.52 11.89 -0.97
CA GLU A 147 -4.27 12.26 -1.64
C GLU A 147 -3.28 11.08 -1.50
N LYS A 148 -2.12 11.10 -2.13
CA LYS A 148 -1.16 9.97 -2.30
C LYS A 148 -1.30 8.76 -1.34
N VAL A 149 -1.88 7.65 -1.83
CA VAL A 149 -1.98 6.38 -1.09
C VAL A 149 -0.81 5.45 -1.48
N GLU A 150 0.00 5.07 -0.51
CA GLU A 150 0.90 3.93 -0.62
C GLU A 150 0.35 2.79 0.23
N TYR A 151 -0.24 1.79 -0.42
CA TYR A 151 -0.80 0.63 0.27
C TYR A 151 0.06 -0.59 0.01
N GLN A 152 0.80 -1.00 1.03
CA GLN A 152 1.61 -2.22 1.03
C GLN A 152 1.14 -3.14 2.15
N ARG A 153 0.24 -4.08 1.81
CA ARG A 153 -0.19 -5.14 2.72
C ARG A 153 0.08 -6.51 2.13
N LEU A 154 0.53 -7.43 2.97
CA LEU A 154 0.78 -8.82 2.56
C LEU A 154 -0.49 -9.43 1.94
N GLY A 155 -0.36 -9.98 0.72
CA GLY A 155 -1.46 -10.63 0.02
C GLY A 155 -2.34 -9.72 -0.86
N TYR A 156 -2.09 -8.41 -0.91
CA TYR A 156 -2.79 -7.48 -1.79
C TYR A 156 -1.85 -6.92 -2.87
N THR A 157 -2.42 -6.52 -4.01
CA THR A 157 -1.71 -5.75 -5.05
C THR A 157 -1.13 -4.46 -4.43
N SER A 158 0.16 -4.18 -4.65
CA SER A 158 0.75 -2.93 -4.17
C SER A 158 0.28 -1.79 -5.08
N LEU A 159 -0.28 -0.75 -4.47
CA LEU A 159 -0.75 0.44 -5.14
C LEU A 159 0.09 1.63 -4.70
N SER A 160 0.60 2.35 -5.69
CA SER A 160 1.31 3.62 -5.50
C SER A 160 0.71 4.63 -6.46
N LEU A 161 -0.10 5.55 -5.93
CA LEU A 161 -0.63 6.68 -6.69
C LEU A 161 0.04 7.96 -6.17
N SER A 162 0.91 8.57 -6.96
CA SER A 162 1.48 9.90 -6.65
C SER A 162 0.90 10.96 -7.56
N LYS A 163 0.16 11.90 -6.99
CA LYS A 163 -0.27 13.13 -7.67
C LYS A 163 0.67 14.25 -7.27
N GLN A 164 1.41 14.80 -8.23
CA GLN A 164 2.25 15.97 -7.99
C GLN A 164 1.37 17.22 -8.08
N ILE A 165 1.29 17.97 -7.00
CA ILE A 165 0.53 19.23 -6.94
C ILE A 165 1.50 20.37 -6.67
N PRO A 166 1.63 21.33 -7.60
CA PRO A 166 2.47 22.50 -7.37
C PRO A 166 1.80 23.42 -6.35
N VAL A 167 2.48 23.69 -5.23
CA VAL A 167 2.07 24.73 -4.29
C VAL A 167 2.64 26.05 -4.77
N ARG A 168 1.77 26.99 -5.17
CA ARG A 168 2.17 28.35 -5.54
C ARG A 168 2.16 29.27 -4.30
N PRO A 169 3.13 30.19 -4.14
CA PRO A 169 3.05 31.25 -3.14
C PRO A 169 1.86 32.18 -3.40
N PHE A 170 1.44 32.92 -2.36
CA PHE A 170 0.38 33.91 -2.49
C PHE A 170 0.71 34.96 -3.54
N SER A 171 -0.27 35.28 -4.37
CA SER A 171 -0.21 36.40 -5.31
C SER A 171 -0.45 37.73 -4.60
N HIS A 172 -0.02 38.84 -5.19
CA HIS A 172 -0.14 40.18 -4.57
C HIS A 172 -1.58 40.57 -4.19
N ASN A 173 -2.58 40.03 -4.88
CA ASN A 173 -4.01 40.24 -4.63
C ASN A 173 -4.62 39.31 -3.57
N GLU A 174 -3.86 38.34 -3.06
CA GLU A 174 -4.33 37.36 -2.07
C GLU A 174 -3.90 37.74 -0.63
N TYR A 175 -3.13 38.82 -0.47
CA TYR A 175 -2.81 39.37 0.85
C TYR A 175 -4.03 40.05 1.48
N GLU A 176 -4.13 39.96 2.80
CA GLU A 176 -5.17 40.62 3.58
C GLU A 176 -5.06 42.15 3.43
N ARG A 177 -6.17 42.81 3.10
CA ARG A 177 -6.27 44.26 2.95
C ARG A 177 -7.01 44.85 4.14
N PHE A 178 -6.65 46.08 4.51
CA PHE A 178 -7.28 46.83 5.61
C PHE A 178 -7.08 46.20 6.99
N ILE A 179 -5.83 45.85 7.29
CA ILE A 179 -5.49 45.35 8.63
C ILE A 179 -5.72 46.46 9.68
N PRO A 180 -6.43 46.16 10.80
CA PRO A 180 -6.73 47.16 11.83
C PRO A 180 -5.49 47.83 12.43
N ALA A 181 -4.39 47.07 12.53
CA ALA A 181 -3.11 47.57 13.03
C ALA A 181 -2.50 48.66 12.13
N ALA A 182 -2.91 48.78 10.86
CA ALA A 182 -2.40 49.78 9.92
C ALA A 182 -3.29 51.03 9.78
N PHE A 183 -4.39 51.13 10.53
CA PHE A 183 -5.29 52.30 10.48
C PHE A 183 -4.60 53.66 10.70
N PRO A 184 -3.62 53.79 11.63
CA PRO A 184 -2.88 55.05 11.77
C PRO A 184 -2.18 55.50 10.49
N TYR A 185 -1.63 54.56 9.71
CA TYR A 185 -0.94 54.86 8.46
C TYR A 185 -1.90 55.25 7.33
N TYR A 186 -3.04 54.56 7.21
CA TYR A 186 -4.08 54.95 6.24
C TYR A 186 -4.60 56.36 6.54
N GLY A 187 -4.86 56.67 7.81
CA GLY A 187 -5.30 57.99 8.25
C GLY A 187 -4.26 59.08 7.97
N ALA A 188 -2.98 58.82 8.24
CA ALA A 188 -1.90 59.76 7.98
C ALA A 188 -1.79 60.14 6.49
N SER A 189 -1.89 59.17 5.56
CA SER A 189 -1.85 59.45 4.12
C SER A 189 -3.02 60.31 3.64
N PHE A 190 -4.23 60.08 4.15
CA PHE A 190 -5.37 60.95 3.82
C PHE A 190 -5.20 62.35 4.44
N SER A 191 -4.66 62.44 5.66
CA SER A 191 -4.42 63.71 6.33
C SER A 191 -3.42 64.59 5.57
N THR A 192 -2.34 64.03 5.03
CA THR A 192 -1.35 64.81 4.25
C THR A 192 -1.93 65.30 2.94
N MET A 193 -2.77 64.50 2.28
CA MET A 193 -3.43 64.86 1.03
C MET A 193 -4.41 66.03 1.22
N VAL A 194 -5.19 66.01 2.31
CA VAL A 194 -6.09 67.12 2.69
C VAL A 194 -5.29 68.36 3.09
N GLY A 195 -4.23 68.20 3.88
CA GLY A 195 -3.37 69.31 4.30
C GLY A 195 -2.71 70.03 3.12
N PHE A 196 -2.20 69.27 2.15
CA PHE A 196 -1.62 69.84 0.92
C PHE A 196 -2.66 70.57 0.07
N PHE A 197 -3.88 70.04 -0.01
CA PHE A 197 -4.97 70.69 -0.75
C PHE A 197 -5.33 72.04 -0.11
N ILE A 198 -5.52 72.09 1.21
CA ILE A 198 -5.81 73.33 1.94
C ILE A 198 -4.66 74.32 1.80
N PHE A 199 -3.42 73.85 1.97
CA PHE A 199 -2.23 74.69 1.80
C PHE A 199 -2.18 75.32 0.41
N THR A 200 -2.46 74.55 -0.65
CA THR A 200 -2.44 75.05 -2.03
C THR A 200 -3.48 76.14 -2.25
N VAL A 201 -4.71 75.95 -1.75
CA VAL A 201 -5.78 76.95 -1.85
C VAL A 201 -5.41 78.22 -1.07
N VAL A 202 -4.98 78.08 0.19
CA VAL A 202 -4.60 79.23 1.01
C VAL A 202 -3.43 79.97 0.38
N TYR A 203 -2.39 79.27 -0.07
CA TYR A 203 -1.21 79.89 -0.69
C TYR A 203 -1.56 80.64 -1.99
N LEU A 204 -2.44 80.09 -2.83
CA LEU A 204 -2.83 80.74 -4.10
C LEU A 204 -3.70 81.98 -3.90
N TYR A 205 -4.55 81.98 -2.86
CA TYR A 205 -5.49 83.08 -2.58
C TYR A 205 -5.02 84.04 -1.49
N ASN A 206 -3.84 83.82 -0.90
CA ASN A 206 -3.19 84.78 -0.02
C ASN A 206 -2.52 85.86 -0.89
N LYS A 207 -2.88 87.12 -0.67
CA LYS A 207 -2.39 88.29 -1.41
C LYS A 207 -1.14 88.87 -0.76
#